data_AF-A0A1D1XEJ1-F1
#
_entry.id   AF-A0A1D1XEJ1-F1
#
_cell.length_a   1.000
_cell.length_b   1.000
_cell.length_c   1.000
_cell.angle_alpha   90.00
_cell.angle_beta   90.00
_cell.angle_gamma   90.00
#
_symmetry.space_group_name_H-M   'P 1'
#
loop_
_entity.id
_entity.type
_entity.pdbx_description
1 polymer ?
#
loop_
_entity_poly.entity_id
_entity_poly.type
_entity_poly.pdbx_seq_one_letter_code
_entity_poly.pdbx_strand_id
1 'polypeptide(L)'
;MKFRRWAELIGYGGYEVPHFYAANSICTALRGWLFNSASERVVAQLRKDLFGHLIYQEIAFFDVTRTGELLSRLSEDTQIIKNAATTNLSEALRNLSTTCIGLGFMLATSWKLTLLALAIVPVISIAVRQFGRYLRELSHRTQAAAAIAASIAEESFGAIRTVRSFAQEDFEISRYSEKVDETLKLGLKQAVSFPITIFASYSLFQSKC
;
A
#
# COMPACT_ATOMS: atom_id res chain seq x y z
N MET A 1 -13.29 -28.38 -28.36
CA MET A 1 -14.37 -29.35 -28.03
C MET A 1 -14.43 -29.76 -26.55
N LYS A 2 -13.31 -29.77 -25.78
CA LYS A 2 -13.32 -30.12 -24.33
C LYS A 2 -13.97 -29.07 -23.39
N PHE A 3 -13.92 -27.78 -23.72
CA PHE A 3 -14.45 -26.70 -22.87
C PHE A 3 -15.99 -26.73 -22.73
N ARG A 4 -16.70 -27.06 -23.80
CA ARG A 4 -18.18 -27.12 -23.81
C ARG A 4 -18.73 -28.24 -22.90
N ARG A 5 -18.04 -29.39 -22.92
CA ARG A 5 -18.39 -30.58 -22.11
C ARG A 5 -18.10 -30.38 -20.61
N TRP A 6 -17.17 -29.49 -20.25
CA TRP A 6 -16.93 -29.07 -18.87
C TRP A 6 -17.93 -27.99 -18.40
N ALA A 7 -18.33 -27.06 -19.27
CA ALA A 7 -19.40 -26.10 -18.98
C ALA A 7 -20.76 -26.81 -18.75
N GLU A 8 -21.01 -27.91 -19.47
CA GLU A 8 -22.17 -28.78 -19.27
C GLU A 8 -22.07 -29.61 -17.97
N LEU A 9 -20.87 -30.03 -17.54
CA LEU A 9 -20.64 -30.73 -16.25
C LEU A 9 -20.75 -29.81 -15.03
N ILE A 10 -20.54 -28.50 -15.19
CA ILE A 10 -20.68 -27.49 -14.13
C ILE A 10 -22.14 -27.02 -13.98
N GLY A 11 -23.08 -27.56 -14.76
CA GLY A 11 -24.51 -27.35 -14.48
C GLY A 11 -24.94 -25.89 -14.53
N TYR A 12 -24.61 -25.16 -15.61
CA TYR A 12 -25.16 -23.82 -15.83
C TYR A 12 -26.64 -23.88 -16.26
N GLY A 13 -27.49 -24.40 -15.38
CA GLY A 13 -28.91 -24.05 -15.36
C GLY A 13 -29.06 -22.67 -14.73
N GLY A 14 -29.82 -21.77 -15.34
CA GLY A 14 -29.98 -20.37 -14.91
C GLY A 14 -30.51 -20.15 -13.47
N TYR A 15 -30.80 -21.23 -12.73
CA TYR A 15 -31.28 -21.21 -11.35
C TYR A 15 -30.21 -21.56 -10.30
N GLU A 16 -29.02 -22.08 -10.66
CA GLU A 16 -27.99 -22.51 -9.69
C GLU A 16 -27.03 -21.39 -9.27
N VAL A 17 -26.86 -20.38 -10.12
CA VAL A 17 -25.96 -19.25 -9.90
C VAL A 17 -26.28 -18.49 -8.60
N PRO A 18 -27.56 -18.15 -8.28
CA PRO A 18 -27.90 -17.47 -7.03
C PRO A 18 -27.51 -18.25 -5.78
N HIS A 19 -27.65 -19.58 -5.79
CA HIS A 19 -27.29 -20.44 -4.66
C HIS A 19 -25.78 -20.46 -4.42
N PHE A 20 -24.98 -20.51 -5.49
CA PHE A 20 -23.53 -20.41 -5.40
C PHE A 20 -23.07 -19.06 -4.85
N TYR A 21 -23.64 -17.95 -5.34
CA TYR A 21 -23.32 -16.61 -4.82
C TYR A 21 -23.75 -16.43 -3.37
N ALA A 22 -24.91 -16.97 -2.98
CA ALA A 22 -25.37 -16.95 -1.60
C ALA A 22 -24.44 -17.78 -0.69
N ALA A 23 -24.08 -18.99 -1.08
CA ALA A 23 -23.14 -19.84 -0.34
C ALA A 23 -21.75 -19.18 -0.21
N ASN A 24 -21.26 -18.56 -1.28
CA ASN A 24 -19.99 -17.84 -1.26
C ASN A 24 -20.03 -16.63 -0.31
N SER A 25 -21.14 -15.88 -0.32
CA SER A 25 -21.35 -14.72 0.56
C SER A 25 -21.39 -15.15 2.03
N ILE A 26 -22.11 -16.23 2.35
CA ILE A 26 -22.18 -16.79 3.70
C ILE A 26 -20.80 -17.27 4.16
N CYS A 27 -20.09 -18.02 3.32
CA CYS A 27 -18.75 -18.52 3.64
C CYS A 27 -17.76 -17.37 3.88
N THR A 28 -17.84 -16.31 3.07
CA THR A 28 -16.98 -15.13 3.20
C THR A 28 -17.29 -14.35 4.47
N ALA A 29 -18.56 -14.17 4.82
CA ALA A 29 -18.99 -13.53 6.05
C ALA A 29 -18.54 -14.33 7.28
N LEU A 30 -18.74 -15.65 7.28
CA LEU A 30 -18.32 -16.53 8.37
C LEU A 30 -16.80 -16.51 8.56
N ARG A 31 -16.03 -16.60 7.47
CA ARG A 31 -14.57 -16.47 7.50
C ARG A 31 -14.15 -15.13 8.10
N GLY A 32 -14.75 -14.02 7.63
CA GLY A 32 -14.46 -12.68 8.13
C GLY A 32 -14.72 -12.56 9.63
N TRP A 33 -15.84 -13.11 10.10
CA TRP A 33 -16.19 -13.12 11.51
C TRP A 33 -15.22 -13.95 12.36
N LEU A 34 -14.85 -15.15 11.91
CA LEU A 34 -13.90 -16.03 12.61
C LEU A 34 -12.51 -15.40 12.71
N PHE A 35 -11.98 -14.89 11.59
CA PHE A 35 -10.67 -14.25 11.57
C PHE A 35 -10.65 -12.98 12.43
N ASN A 36 -11.66 -12.11 12.30
CA ASN A 36 -11.71 -10.88 13.10
C ASN A 36 -11.82 -11.18 14.60
N SER A 37 -12.64 -12.18 14.96
CA SER A 37 -12.77 -12.61 16.36
C SER A 37 -11.47 -13.21 16.91
N ALA A 38 -10.73 -13.98 16.10
CA ALA A 38 -9.42 -14.50 16.47
C ALA A 38 -8.38 -13.37 16.63
N SER A 39 -8.35 -12.42 15.70
CA SER A 39 -7.48 -11.23 15.76
C SER A 39 -7.67 -10.46 17.06
N GLU A 40 -8.93 -10.25 17.46
CA GLU A 40 -9.25 -9.45 18.63
C GLU A 40 -8.84 -10.14 19.94
N ARG A 41 -8.94 -11.48 19.98
CA ARG A 41 -8.44 -12.29 21.11
C ARG A 41 -6.92 -12.21 21.24
N VAL A 42 -6.19 -12.29 20.12
CA VAL A 42 -4.73 -12.18 20.11
C VAL A 42 -4.28 -10.79 20.59
N VAL A 43 -4.95 -9.71 20.15
CA VAL A 43 -4.65 -8.37 20.65
C VAL A 43 -4.97 -8.20 22.12
N ALA A 44 -6.11 -8.72 22.57
CA ALA A 44 -6.46 -8.66 23.99
C ALA A 44 -5.39 -9.35 24.85
N GLN A 45 -4.84 -10.48 24.39
CA GLN A 45 -3.73 -11.15 25.08
C GLN A 45 -2.45 -10.30 25.05
N LEU A 46 -2.07 -9.78 23.89
CA LEU A 46 -0.86 -8.96 23.74
C LEU A 46 -0.91 -7.70 24.62
N ARG A 47 -2.07 -7.02 24.69
CA ARG A 47 -2.25 -5.86 25.57
C ARG A 47 -2.13 -6.22 27.04
N LYS A 48 -2.66 -7.37 27.47
CA LYS A 48 -2.54 -7.84 28.86
C LYS A 48 -1.10 -8.17 29.21
N ASP A 49 -0.39 -8.87 28.33
CA ASP A 49 1.00 -9.27 28.55
C ASP A 49 1.93 -8.04 28.57
N LEU A 50 1.75 -7.10 27.63
CA LEU A 50 2.49 -5.84 27.60
C LEU A 50 2.21 -4.97 28.83
N PHE A 51 0.93 -4.81 29.21
CA PHE A 51 0.58 -4.06 30.41
C PHE A 51 1.16 -4.69 31.68
N GLY A 52 1.09 -6.02 31.80
CA GLY A 52 1.71 -6.75 32.91
C GLY A 52 3.22 -6.51 32.96
N HIS A 53 3.92 -6.58 31.83
CA HIS A 53 5.36 -6.34 31.77
C HIS A 53 5.74 -4.89 32.12
N LEU A 54 4.96 -3.91 31.64
CA LEU A 54 5.17 -2.48 31.94
C LEU A 54 5.07 -2.18 33.43
N ILE A 55 4.14 -2.82 34.16
CA ILE A 55 3.97 -2.59 35.60
C ILE A 55 5.17 -3.07 36.42
N TYR A 56 5.87 -4.10 35.97
CA TYR A 56 7.07 -4.63 36.65
C TYR A 56 8.38 -3.92 36.24
N GLN A 57 8.31 -2.91 35.37
CA GLN A 57 9.49 -2.21 34.85
C GLN A 57 10.04 -1.21 35.88
N GLU A 58 11.35 -0.97 35.82
CA GLU A 58 12.05 -0.04 36.72
C GLU A 58 11.57 1.42 36.58
N ILE A 59 11.61 2.18 37.68
CA ILE A 59 11.16 3.57 37.72
C ILE A 59 11.99 4.46 36.78
N ALA A 60 13.29 4.18 36.63
CA ALA A 60 14.18 4.90 35.72
C ALA A 60 13.70 4.86 34.25
N PHE A 61 12.98 3.81 33.84
CA PHE A 61 12.38 3.73 32.51
C PHE A 61 11.26 4.76 32.32
N PHE A 62 10.44 4.98 33.36
CA PHE A 62 9.34 5.95 33.35
C PHE A 62 9.81 7.40 33.46
N ASP A 63 11.02 7.65 33.98
CA ASP A 63 11.63 8.98 33.98
C ASP A 63 12.09 9.41 32.57
N VAL A 64 12.48 8.44 31.73
CA VAL A 64 12.92 8.69 30.34
C VAL A 64 11.74 8.71 29.37
N THR A 65 10.76 7.81 29.53
CA THR A 65 9.62 7.67 28.62
C THR A 65 8.35 8.32 29.15
N ARG A 66 7.74 9.20 28.35
CA ARG A 66 6.48 9.86 28.73
C ARG A 66 5.35 8.84 28.78
N THR A 67 4.52 8.88 29.83
CA THR A 67 3.35 7.99 29.99
C THR A 67 2.40 8.01 28.79
N GLY A 68 2.25 9.17 28.13
CA GLY A 68 1.43 9.30 26.92
C GLY A 68 1.99 8.54 25.70
N GLU A 69 3.31 8.43 25.58
CA GLU A 69 3.96 7.65 24.53
C GLU A 69 3.75 6.14 24.76
N LEU A 70 3.87 5.69 26.01
CA LEU A 70 3.63 4.29 26.37
C LEU A 70 2.18 3.86 26.08
N LEU A 71 1.21 4.73 26.35
CA LEU A 71 -0.20 4.48 26.05
C LEU A 71 -0.46 4.43 24.54
N SER A 72 0.15 5.34 23.77
CA SER A 72 0.09 5.32 22.30
C SER A 72 0.67 4.02 21.76
N ARG A 73 1.88 3.61 22.15
CA ARG A 73 2.49 2.34 21.73
C ARG A 73 1.64 1.13 22.11
N LEU A 74 1.12 1.08 23.34
CA LEU A 74 0.26 -0.02 23.81
C LEU A 74 -1.03 -0.15 23.00
N SER A 75 -1.60 0.96 22.53
CA SER A 75 -2.83 0.93 21.73
C SER A 75 -2.54 0.71 20.24
N GLU A 76 -1.63 1.51 19.69
CA GLU A 76 -1.37 1.70 18.26
C GLU A 76 -0.45 0.61 17.70
N ASP A 77 0.70 0.32 18.33
CA ASP A 77 1.62 -0.72 17.85
C ASP A 77 0.95 -2.09 17.92
N THR A 78 0.22 -2.36 19.00
CA THR A 78 -0.54 -3.62 19.15
C THR A 78 -1.60 -3.78 18.05
N GLN A 79 -2.24 -2.68 17.63
CA GLN A 79 -3.21 -2.69 16.54
C GLN A 79 -2.53 -2.89 15.18
N ILE A 80 -1.35 -2.29 14.96
CA ILE A 80 -0.55 -2.52 13.75
C ILE A 80 -0.14 -3.99 13.66
N ILE A 81 0.33 -4.59 14.76
CA ILE A 81 0.67 -6.01 14.84
C ILE A 81 -0.55 -6.88 14.53
N LYS A 82 -1.75 -6.54 15.06
CA LYS A 82 -3.00 -7.25 14.72
C LYS A 82 -3.24 -7.32 13.22
N ASN A 83 -3.18 -6.16 12.58
CA ASN A 83 -3.50 -6.00 11.17
C ASN A 83 -2.47 -6.71 10.30
N ALA A 84 -1.19 -6.63 10.67
CA ALA A 84 -0.10 -7.32 9.99
C ALA A 84 -0.18 -8.84 10.15
N ALA A 85 -0.36 -9.34 11.36
CA ALA A 85 -0.32 -10.78 11.64
C ALA A 85 -1.58 -11.51 11.16
N THR A 86 -2.75 -10.88 11.24
CA THR A 86 -4.01 -11.60 10.98
C THR A 86 -4.65 -11.19 9.67
N THR A 87 -4.85 -9.89 9.42
CA THR A 87 -5.54 -9.42 8.22
C THR A 87 -4.68 -9.63 6.97
N ASN A 88 -3.44 -9.12 6.97
CA ASN A 88 -2.54 -9.25 5.82
C ASN A 88 -2.17 -10.71 5.54
N LEU A 89 -1.95 -11.52 6.58
CA LEU A 89 -1.64 -12.94 6.41
C LEU A 89 -2.83 -13.73 5.83
N SER A 90 -4.04 -13.48 6.34
CA SER A 90 -5.27 -14.11 5.82
C SER A 90 -5.50 -13.74 4.35
N GLU A 91 -5.28 -12.48 4.00
CA GLU A 91 -5.40 -12.00 2.62
C GLU A 91 -4.32 -12.58 1.72
N ALA A 92 -3.07 -12.66 2.19
CA ALA A 92 -1.98 -13.28 1.44
C ALA A 92 -2.26 -14.76 1.16
N LEU A 93 -2.69 -15.54 2.16
CA LEU A 93 -3.07 -16.94 2.00
C LEU A 93 -4.24 -17.10 1.03
N ARG A 94 -5.24 -16.23 1.10
CA ARG A 94 -6.37 -16.22 0.16
C ARG A 94 -5.90 -15.93 -1.27
N ASN A 95 -5.08 -14.92 -1.46
CA ASN A 95 -4.60 -14.55 -2.79
C ASN A 95 -3.73 -15.67 -3.37
N LEU A 96 -2.83 -16.27 -2.58
CA LEU A 96 -2.03 -17.43 -2.98
C LEU A 96 -2.90 -18.63 -3.36
N SER A 97 -3.85 -19.03 -2.51
CA SER A 97 -4.75 -20.15 -2.79
C SER A 97 -5.60 -19.90 -4.05
N THR A 98 -6.14 -18.69 -4.21
CA THR A 98 -6.93 -18.31 -5.39
C THR A 98 -6.06 -18.37 -6.65
N THR A 99 -4.82 -17.87 -6.59
CA THR A 99 -3.87 -17.94 -7.70
C THR A 99 -3.48 -19.37 -8.02
N CYS A 100 -3.18 -20.22 -7.02
CA CYS A 100 -2.83 -21.62 -7.23
C CYS A 100 -3.98 -22.42 -7.87
N ILE A 101 -5.20 -22.25 -7.34
CA ILE A 101 -6.39 -22.92 -7.87
C ILE A 101 -6.66 -22.43 -9.29
N GLY A 102 -6.69 -21.10 -9.51
CA GLY A 102 -6.93 -20.50 -10.82
C GLY A 102 -5.90 -20.93 -11.88
N LEU A 103 -4.61 -20.92 -11.53
CA LEU A 103 -3.55 -21.41 -12.41
C LEU A 103 -3.70 -22.91 -12.71
N GLY A 104 -4.03 -23.73 -11.70
CA GLY A 104 -4.29 -25.15 -11.88
C GLY A 104 -5.44 -25.42 -12.85
N PHE A 105 -6.55 -24.71 -12.70
CA PHE A 105 -7.70 -24.79 -13.62
C PHE A 105 -7.35 -24.36 -15.05
N MET A 106 -6.58 -23.28 -15.21
CA MET A 106 -6.15 -22.80 -16.52
C MET A 106 -5.21 -23.80 -17.21
N LEU A 107 -4.24 -24.37 -16.47
CA LEU A 107 -3.31 -25.36 -16.98
C LEU A 107 -4.02 -26.65 -17.43
N ALA A 108 -5.03 -27.08 -16.67
CA ALA A 108 -5.84 -28.26 -17.01
C ALA A 108 -6.67 -28.07 -18.29
N THR A 109 -7.07 -26.83 -18.61
CA THR A 109 -7.88 -26.53 -19.81
C THR A 109 -7.03 -26.45 -21.07
N SER A 110 -5.96 -25.64 -21.07
CA SER A 110 -5.08 -25.48 -22.24
C SER A 110 -3.69 -24.99 -21.84
N TRP A 111 -2.77 -25.94 -21.59
CA TRP A 111 -1.41 -25.64 -21.14
C TRP A 111 -0.62 -24.68 -22.05
N LYS A 112 -0.88 -24.68 -23.37
CA LYS A 112 -0.19 -23.80 -24.34
C LYS A 112 -0.54 -22.32 -24.15
N LEU A 113 -1.81 -22.01 -23.93
CA LEU A 113 -2.25 -20.62 -23.70
C LEU A 113 -1.83 -20.14 -22.32
N THR A 114 -1.86 -21.01 -21.31
CA THR A 114 -1.46 -20.65 -19.95
C THR A 114 0.03 -20.35 -19.85
N LEU A 115 0.90 -21.11 -20.53
CA LEU A 115 2.34 -20.84 -20.55
C LEU A 115 2.67 -19.51 -21.23
N LEU A 116 1.99 -19.19 -22.33
CA LEU A 116 2.16 -17.89 -22.99
C LEU A 116 1.76 -16.75 -22.06
N ALA A 117 0.61 -16.86 -21.39
CA ALA A 117 0.17 -15.87 -20.41
C ALA A 117 1.15 -15.76 -19.23
N LEU A 118 1.63 -16.89 -18.72
CA LEU A 118 2.59 -16.93 -17.61
C LEU A 118 3.95 -16.30 -17.98
N ALA A 119 4.36 -16.37 -19.25
CA ALA A 119 5.58 -15.72 -19.74
C ALA A 119 5.44 -14.20 -19.90
N ILE A 120 4.23 -13.69 -20.16
CA ILE A 120 3.96 -12.25 -20.30
C ILE A 120 3.95 -11.55 -18.92
N VAL A 121 3.44 -12.22 -17.88
CA VAL A 121 3.38 -11.69 -16.50
C VAL A 121 4.73 -11.19 -15.96
N PRO A 122 5.85 -11.93 -16.02
CA PRO A 122 7.14 -11.44 -15.51
C PRO A 122 7.69 -10.27 -16.33
N VAL A 123 7.46 -10.24 -17.66
CA VAL A 123 7.91 -9.12 -18.52
C VAL A 123 7.21 -7.83 -18.10
N ILE A 124 5.89 -7.87 -17.92
CA ILE A 124 5.11 -6.74 -17.42
C ILE A 124 5.55 -6.38 -15.98
N SER A 125 5.76 -7.38 -15.12
CA SER A 125 6.17 -7.15 -13.72
C SER A 125 7.51 -6.41 -13.62
N ILE A 126 8.47 -6.73 -14.49
CA ILE A 126 9.77 -6.03 -14.53
C ILE A 126 9.58 -4.57 -14.97
N ALA A 127 8.78 -4.33 -16.02
CA ALA A 127 8.51 -2.98 -16.51
C ALA A 127 7.82 -2.12 -15.44
N VAL A 128 6.80 -2.67 -14.77
CA VAL A 128 6.09 -1.99 -13.67
C VAL A 128 7.02 -1.72 -12.49
N ARG A 129 7.89 -2.67 -12.14
CA ARG A 129 8.86 -2.47 -11.03
C ARG A 129 9.84 -1.35 -11.34
N GLN A 130 10.39 -1.30 -12.56
CA GLN A 130 11.34 -0.26 -12.95
C GLN A 130 10.67 1.12 -12.97
N PHE A 131 9.47 1.21 -13.53
CA PHE A 131 8.69 2.45 -13.55
C PHE A 131 8.27 2.89 -12.15
N GLY A 132 7.86 1.95 -11.29
CA GLY A 132 7.53 2.23 -9.90
C GLY A 132 8.72 2.76 -9.10
N ARG A 133 9.93 2.22 -9.34
CA ARG A 133 11.17 2.78 -8.73
C ARG A 133 11.44 4.20 -9.20
N TYR A 134 11.29 4.47 -10.49
CA TYR A 134 11.47 5.82 -11.04
C TYR A 134 10.48 6.83 -10.43
N LEU A 135 9.19 6.46 -10.34
CA LEU A 135 8.18 7.30 -9.71
C LEU A 135 8.46 7.55 -8.22
N ARG A 136 8.89 6.51 -7.49
CA ARG A 136 9.23 6.63 -6.07
C ARG A 136 10.41 7.56 -5.85
N GLU A 137 11.45 7.44 -6.67
CA GLU A 137 12.59 8.35 -6.64
C GLU A 137 12.17 9.80 -6.92
N LEU A 138 11.32 10.02 -7.93
CA LEU A 138 10.81 11.35 -8.24
C LEU A 138 9.97 11.93 -7.10
N SER A 139 9.15 11.09 -6.45
CA SER A 139 8.38 11.47 -5.26
C SER A 139 9.27 11.80 -4.06
N HIS A 140 10.38 11.08 -3.87
CA HIS A 140 11.35 11.42 -2.81
C HIS A 140 12.02 12.76 -3.10
N ARG A 141 12.36 13.06 -4.35
CA ARG A 141 12.95 14.35 -4.75
C ARG A 141 11.98 15.52 -4.59
N THR A 142 10.71 15.35 -4.96
CA THR A 142 9.69 16.40 -4.74
C THR A 142 9.49 16.69 -3.26
N GLN A 143 9.41 15.64 -2.42
CA GLN A 143 9.32 15.79 -0.97
C GLN A 143 10.57 16.45 -0.37
N ALA A 144 11.77 16.05 -0.81
CA ALA A 144 13.03 16.65 -0.34
C ALA A 144 13.13 18.14 -0.71
N ALA A 145 12.76 18.52 -1.93
CA ALA A 145 12.73 19.92 -2.36
C ALA A 145 11.73 20.75 -1.53
N ALA A 146 10.55 20.20 -1.26
CA ALA A 146 9.54 20.83 -0.39
C ALA A 146 10.05 20.98 1.06
N ALA A 147 10.75 19.99 1.59
CA ALA A 147 11.35 20.05 2.93
C ALA A 147 12.44 21.14 3.03
N ILE A 148 13.25 21.31 1.98
CA ILE A 148 14.24 22.40 1.90
C ILE A 148 13.54 23.76 1.92
N ALA A 149 12.47 23.94 1.13
CA ALA A 149 11.69 25.18 1.14
C ALA A 149 11.09 25.48 2.53
N ALA A 150 10.55 24.46 3.20
CA ALA A 150 10.03 24.59 4.56
C ALA A 150 11.12 24.97 5.58
N SER A 151 12.30 24.36 5.48
CA SER A 151 13.44 24.69 6.33
C SER A 151 13.92 26.14 6.14
N ILE A 152 13.91 26.65 4.90
CA ILE A 152 14.23 28.05 4.62
C ILE A 152 13.21 28.95 5.31
N ALA A 153 11.91 28.67 5.15
CA ALA A 153 10.86 29.46 5.80
C ALA A 153 11.00 29.46 7.32
N GLU A 154 11.32 28.31 7.93
CA GLU A 154 11.56 28.19 9.37
C GLU A 154 12.77 29.03 9.82
N GLU A 155 13.87 29.01 9.06
CA GLU A 155 15.05 29.84 9.31
C GLU A 155 14.71 31.35 9.19
N SER A 156 14.06 31.77 8.12
CA SER A 156 13.71 33.18 7.88
C SER A 156 12.74 33.70 8.95
N PHE A 157 11.77 32.88 9.40
CA PHE A 157 10.84 33.26 10.48
C PHE A 157 11.52 33.27 11.84
N GLY A 158 12.39 32.30 12.13
CA GLY A 158 13.18 32.27 13.36
C GLY A 158 14.14 33.46 13.48
N ALA A 159 14.72 33.90 12.37
CA ALA A 159 15.65 35.01 12.28
C ALA A 159 15.01 36.32 11.79
N ILE A 160 13.69 36.49 11.90
CA ILE A 160 12.95 37.61 11.29
C ILE A 160 13.49 39.00 11.69
N ARG A 161 13.97 39.15 12.94
CA ARG A 161 14.59 40.41 13.41
C ARG A 161 15.88 40.73 12.65
N THR A 162 16.69 39.71 12.36
CA THR A 162 17.94 39.82 11.61
C THR A 162 17.67 40.19 10.16
N VAL A 163 16.70 39.52 9.50
CA VAL A 163 16.31 39.80 8.12
C VAL A 163 15.85 41.26 7.98
N ARG A 164 15.01 41.73 8.90
CA ARG A 164 14.53 43.13 8.94
C ARG A 164 15.65 44.13 9.25
N SER A 165 16.58 43.81 10.15
CA SER A 165 17.69 44.71 10.50
C SER A 165 18.68 44.92 9.35
N PHE A 166 18.83 43.93 8.47
CA PHE A 166 19.66 44.01 7.27
C PHE A 166 18.87 44.39 6.01
N ALA A 167 17.56 44.65 6.11
CA ALA A 167 16.67 44.95 4.98
C ALA A 167 16.78 43.94 3.82
N GLN A 168 16.83 42.64 4.14
CA GLN A 168 16.98 41.53 3.18
C GLN A 168 15.68 40.75 2.93
N GLU A 169 14.52 41.38 3.04
CA GLU A 169 13.23 40.70 2.84
C GLU A 169 13.08 40.15 1.42
N ASP A 170 13.38 40.96 0.40
CA ASP A 170 13.26 40.56 -1.01
C ASP A 170 14.21 39.40 -1.36
N PHE A 171 15.38 39.34 -0.71
CA PHE A 171 16.35 38.27 -0.89
C PHE A 171 15.81 36.93 -0.37
N GLU A 172 15.25 36.92 0.85
CA GLU A 172 14.65 35.72 1.45
C GLU A 172 13.39 35.26 0.69
N ILE A 173 12.57 36.20 0.20
CA ILE A 173 11.41 35.89 -0.65
C ILE A 173 11.86 35.23 -1.96
N SER A 174 12.90 35.77 -2.61
CA SER A 174 13.43 35.22 -3.86
C SER A 174 14.02 33.83 -3.65
N ARG A 175 14.78 33.64 -2.57
CA ARG A 175 15.38 32.35 -2.16
C ARG A 175 14.31 31.28 -1.90
N TYR A 176 13.22 31.64 -1.23
CA TYR A 176 12.08 30.72 -1.03
C TYR A 176 11.37 30.41 -2.35
N SER A 177 11.09 31.43 -3.17
CA SER A 177 10.43 31.28 -4.48
C SER A 177 11.18 30.33 -5.41
N GLU A 178 12.52 30.41 -5.47
CA GLU A 178 13.34 29.53 -6.29
C GLU A 178 13.14 28.04 -5.92
N LYS A 179 13.05 27.74 -4.61
CA LYS A 179 12.85 26.36 -4.14
C LYS A 179 11.42 25.86 -4.34
N VAL A 180 10.44 26.76 -4.30
CA VAL A 180 9.06 26.43 -4.67
C VAL A 180 8.97 26.12 -6.17
N ASP A 181 9.65 26.90 -7.03
CA ASP A 181 9.70 26.64 -8.47
C ASP A 181 10.41 25.32 -8.81
N GLU A 182 11.48 24.98 -8.08
CA GLU A 182 12.15 23.69 -8.21
C GLU A 182 11.19 22.53 -7.86
N THR A 183 10.44 22.68 -6.76
CA THR A 183 9.41 21.72 -6.33
C THR A 183 8.30 21.59 -7.36
N LEU A 184 7.83 22.71 -7.93
CA LEU A 184 6.82 22.74 -8.97
C LEU A 184 7.29 22.01 -10.25
N LYS A 185 8.52 22.26 -10.70
CA LYS A 185 9.10 21.59 -11.89
C LYS A 185 9.18 20.07 -11.70
N LEU A 186 9.58 19.62 -10.52
CA LEU A 186 9.63 18.18 -10.19
C LEU A 186 8.21 17.59 -10.10
N GLY A 187 7.27 18.30 -9.47
CA GLY A 187 5.86 17.90 -9.37
C GLY A 187 5.18 17.79 -10.73
N LEU A 188 5.42 18.74 -11.65
CA LEU A 188 4.91 18.69 -13.02
C LEU A 188 5.49 17.51 -13.81
N LYS A 189 6.79 17.23 -13.67
CA LYS A 189 7.40 16.02 -14.26
C LYS A 189 6.73 14.75 -13.73
N GLN A 190 6.43 14.70 -12.44
CA GLN A 190 5.73 13.56 -11.83
C GLN A 190 4.30 13.42 -12.36
N ALA A 191 3.56 14.53 -12.44
CA ALA A 191 2.18 14.56 -12.93
C ALA A 191 2.07 14.14 -14.40
N VAL A 192 3.03 14.52 -15.24
CA VAL A 192 3.05 14.18 -16.67
C VAL A 192 3.49 12.72 -16.91
N SER A 193 4.39 12.18 -16.07
CA SER A 193 4.91 10.81 -16.24
C SER A 193 3.84 9.72 -16.08
N PHE A 194 2.84 9.94 -15.24
CA PHE A 194 1.80 8.96 -14.93
C PHE A 194 0.82 8.70 -16.10
N PRO A 195 0.15 9.71 -16.67
CA PRO A 195 -0.78 9.52 -17.79
C PRO A 195 -0.07 9.03 -19.07
N ILE A 196 1.17 9.48 -19.33
CA ILE A 196 1.93 9.04 -20.52
C ILE A 196 2.15 7.53 -20.50
N THR A 197 2.54 6.98 -19.35
CA THR A 197 2.88 5.56 -19.24
C THR A 197 1.63 4.68 -19.35
N ILE A 198 0.52 5.15 -18.78
CA ILE A 198 -0.78 4.49 -18.87
C ILE A 198 -1.29 4.52 -20.31
N PHE A 199 -1.25 5.68 -20.96
CA PHE A 199 -1.67 5.84 -22.36
C PHE A 199 -0.84 4.99 -23.32
N ALA A 200 0.49 4.95 -23.16
CA ALA A 200 1.37 4.09 -23.95
C ALA A 200 1.08 2.59 -23.74
N SER A 201 0.72 2.19 -22.52
CA SER A 201 0.36 0.79 -22.23
C SER A 201 -0.97 0.41 -22.88
N TYR A 202 -1.97 1.28 -22.83
CA TYR A 202 -3.27 1.04 -23.46
C TYR A 202 -3.19 1.02 -24.99
N SER A 203 -2.44 1.92 -25.61
CA SER A 203 -2.28 1.98 -27.07
C SER A 203 -1.54 0.75 -27.62
N LEU A 204 -0.52 0.27 -26.91
CA LEU A 204 0.16 -0.98 -27.23
C LEU A 204 -0.79 -2.18 -27.19
N PHE A 205 -1.64 -2.27 -26.16
CA PHE A 205 -2.64 -3.33 -26.04
C PHE A 205 -3.66 -3.29 -27.18
N GLN A 206 -4.15 -2.10 -27.54
CA GLN A 206 -5.13 -1.93 -28.62
C GLN A 206 -4.55 -2.25 -30.01
N SER A 207 -3.25 -2.02 -30.25
CA SER A 207 -2.60 -2.35 -31.53
C SER A 207 -2.41 -3.86 -31.77
N LYS A 208 -2.54 -4.69 -30.73
CA LYS A 208 -2.25 -6.13 -30.76
C LYS A 208 -3.52 -7.00 -30.69
N CYS A 209 -4.68 -6.42 -30.39
CA CYS A 209 -6.00 -7.03 -30.55
C CYS A 209 -6.56 -6.70 -31.94
#